data_AF-A0A416TSQ1-F1
#
_entry.id   AF-A0A416TSQ1-F1
#
_cell.length_a   1.000
_cell.length_b   1.000
_cell.length_c   1.000
_cell.angle_alpha   90.00
_cell.angle_beta   90.00
_cell.angle_gamma   90.00
#
_symmetry.space_group_name_H-M   'P 1'
#
loop_
_entity.id
_entity.type
_entity.pdbx_description
1 polymer ?
#
loop_
_entity_poly.entity_id
_entity_poly.type
_entity_poly.pdbx_seq_one_letter_code
_entity_poly.pdbx_strand_id
1 'polypeptide(L)'
;MSQYNAVNILDMVDAIGEDAVKNILSDFSCHKNFEIENYVKKNALEFAKRKMSITYLVVDEEGNLVAFFALTHKAVQLTNEGLSGSMRKKIERHAKLDEQSNTYMLSAFLIAQFGKNDRYKEKVTGNELMDMTMNILVAVQREIGGGVVYLECEERPQLLSFYENEKNRFRVFGERYSDKDQMKYIQLLRLF
;
A
#
# COMPACT_ATOMS: atom_id res chain seq x y z
N MET A 1 -17.92 16.04 9.32
CA MET A 1 -16.98 15.00 8.84
C MET A 1 -15.61 15.64 8.92
N SER A 2 -14.67 15.05 9.66
CA SER A 2 -13.33 15.63 9.77
C SER A 2 -12.69 15.63 8.38
N GLN A 3 -12.24 16.78 7.88
CA GLN A 3 -11.52 16.84 6.62
C GLN A 3 -10.08 16.35 6.88
N TYR A 4 -9.60 15.44 6.04
CA TYR A 4 -8.23 14.99 6.04
C TYR A 4 -7.73 14.89 4.61
N ASN A 5 -6.43 15.13 4.43
CA ASN A 5 -5.80 15.15 3.12
C ASN A 5 -4.59 14.21 3.11
N ALA A 6 -4.47 13.42 2.05
CA ALA A 6 -3.26 12.65 1.78
C ALA A 6 -2.23 13.57 1.09
N VAL A 7 -1.10 13.79 1.75
CA VAL A 7 -0.02 14.67 1.29
C VAL A 7 1.22 13.84 1.01
N ASN A 8 1.82 14.00 -0.16
CA ASN A 8 3.10 13.37 -0.48
C ASN A 8 4.17 13.92 0.47
N ILE A 9 4.93 13.03 1.12
CA ILE A 9 5.94 13.41 2.09
C ILE A 9 7.01 14.35 1.50
N LEU A 10 7.34 14.23 0.21
CA LEU A 10 8.31 15.12 -0.43
C LEU A 10 7.75 16.54 -0.62
N ASP A 11 6.49 16.64 -1.05
CA ASP A 11 5.81 17.94 -1.17
C ASP A 11 5.67 18.61 0.21
N MET A 12 5.46 17.81 1.26
CA MET A 12 5.45 18.31 2.64
C MET A 12 6.84 18.81 3.06
N VAL A 13 7.91 18.09 2.73
CA VAL A 13 9.29 18.56 3.00
C VAL A 13 9.57 19.88 2.27
N ASP A 14 9.15 20.01 1.02
CA ASP A 14 9.33 21.23 0.24
C ASP A 14 8.54 22.41 0.84
N ALA A 15 7.39 22.14 1.46
CA ALA A 15 6.53 23.17 2.05
C ALA A 15 6.96 23.63 3.45
N ILE A 16 7.35 22.72 4.35
CA ILE A 16 7.58 23.04 5.78
C ILE A 16 8.99 22.68 6.28
N GLY A 17 9.84 22.10 5.43
CA GLY A 17 11.19 21.69 5.77
C GLY A 17 11.27 20.31 6.42
N GLU A 18 12.45 19.69 6.28
CA GLU A 18 12.68 18.31 6.69
C GLU A 18 12.54 18.07 8.19
N ASP A 19 13.03 18.99 9.03
CA ASP A 19 12.99 18.83 10.48
C ASP A 19 11.55 18.90 11.02
N ALA A 20 10.71 19.76 10.44
CA ALA A 20 9.30 19.82 10.78
C ALA A 20 8.57 18.51 10.41
N VAL A 21 8.86 17.96 9.23
CA VAL A 21 8.32 16.64 8.83
C VAL A 21 8.79 15.55 9.77
N LYS A 22 10.07 15.50 10.13
CA LYS A 22 10.59 14.51 11.11
C LYS A 22 9.87 14.60 12.46
N ASN A 23 9.57 15.80 12.93
CA ASN A 23 8.80 15.99 14.16
C ASN A 23 7.38 15.40 14.03
N ILE A 24 6.67 15.66 12.93
CA ILE A 24 5.35 15.07 12.65
C ILE A 24 5.42 13.54 12.62
N LEU A 25 6.43 12.97 11.96
CA LEU A 25 6.62 11.51 11.89
C LEU A 25 6.90 10.90 13.27
N SER A 26 7.62 11.61 14.14
CA SER A 26 7.98 11.15 15.49
C SER A 26 6.77 10.91 16.40
N ASP A 27 5.66 11.59 16.12
CA ASP A 27 4.38 11.46 16.83
C ASP A 27 3.53 10.27 16.38
N PHE A 28 3.93 9.57 15.33
CA PHE A 28 3.23 8.38 14.88
C PHE A 28 3.28 7.27 15.93
N SER A 29 2.19 6.53 16.13
CA SER A 29 2.19 5.37 17.03
C SER A 29 1.37 4.21 16.46
N CYS A 30 1.90 2.98 16.60
CA CYS A 30 1.20 1.75 16.24
C CYS A 30 1.61 0.61 17.20
N HIS A 31 0.89 0.46 18.31
CA HIS A 31 1.16 -0.52 19.35
C HIS A 31 0.96 -1.96 18.87
N LYS A 32 0.10 -2.17 17.86
CA LYS A 32 -0.16 -3.49 17.28
C LYS A 32 0.94 -3.98 16.35
N ASN A 33 1.73 -3.06 15.79
CA ASN A 33 2.80 -3.40 14.86
C ASN A 33 3.92 -2.36 14.94
N PHE A 34 4.96 -2.69 15.71
CA PHE A 34 6.14 -1.84 15.89
C PHE A 34 6.96 -1.65 14.61
N GLU A 35 6.88 -2.57 13.64
CA GLU A 35 7.57 -2.41 12.36
C GLU A 35 6.96 -1.25 11.55
N ILE A 36 5.62 -1.12 11.57
CA ILE A 36 4.91 0.01 10.97
C ILE A 36 5.32 1.32 11.66
N GLU A 37 5.34 1.35 13.00
CA GLU A 37 5.77 2.54 13.72
C GLU A 37 7.21 2.94 13.40
N ASN A 38 8.13 1.96 13.41
CA ASN A 38 9.54 2.18 13.10
C ASN A 38 9.74 2.63 11.65
N TYR A 39 8.95 2.08 10.70
CA TYR A 39 8.97 2.53 9.31
C TYR A 39 8.65 4.02 9.21
N VAL A 40 7.54 4.47 9.80
CA VAL A 40 7.12 5.88 9.71
C VAL A 40 8.16 6.80 10.32
N LYS A 41 8.66 6.46 11.51
CA LYS A 41 9.59 7.31 12.26
C LYS A 41 10.99 7.40 11.65
N LYS A 42 11.48 6.31 11.04
CA LYS A 42 12.89 6.20 10.64
C LYS A 42 13.13 6.04 9.15
N ASN A 43 12.19 5.43 8.43
CA ASN A 43 12.44 4.96 7.06
C ASN A 43 11.64 5.72 6.00
N ALA A 44 10.41 6.15 6.31
CA ALA A 44 9.49 6.73 5.33
C ALA A 44 10.11 7.89 4.53
N LEU A 45 10.71 8.86 5.22
CA LEU A 45 11.35 10.01 4.60
C LEU A 45 12.57 9.62 3.76
N GLU A 46 13.45 8.75 4.29
CA GLU A 46 14.66 8.34 3.57
C GLU A 46 14.31 7.51 2.33
N PHE A 47 13.31 6.64 2.43
CA PHE A 47 12.83 5.84 1.32
C PHE A 47 12.22 6.71 0.23
N ALA A 48 11.49 7.77 0.61
CA ALA A 48 10.94 8.73 -0.34
C ALA A 48 12.04 9.54 -1.03
N LYS A 49 13.05 10.02 -0.29
CA LYS A 49 14.22 10.70 -0.87
C LYS A 49 14.97 9.83 -1.87
N ARG A 50 15.15 8.54 -1.56
CA ARG A 50 15.80 7.55 -2.42
C ARG A 50 14.89 6.96 -3.50
N LYS A 51 13.63 7.38 -3.59
CA LYS A 51 12.63 6.87 -4.53
C LYS A 51 12.40 5.34 -4.43
N MET A 52 12.64 4.76 -3.25
CA MET A 52 12.35 3.35 -2.98
C MET A 52 10.85 3.11 -2.78
N SER A 53 10.20 4.02 -2.07
CA SER A 53 8.75 4.09 -1.92
C SER A 53 8.36 5.54 -1.62
N ILE A 54 7.24 6.02 -2.15
CA ILE A 54 6.71 7.33 -1.82
C ILE A 54 5.65 7.18 -0.73
N THR A 55 5.86 7.84 0.41
CA THR A 55 4.92 7.85 1.53
C THR A 55 3.96 9.04 1.38
N TYR A 56 2.67 8.76 1.53
CA TYR A 56 1.63 9.76 1.70
C TYR A 56 1.22 9.80 3.17
N LEU A 57 1.27 11.00 3.74
CA LEU A 57 0.87 11.29 5.10
C LEU A 57 -0.57 11.80 5.07
N VAL A 58 -1.46 11.15 5.80
CA VAL A 58 -2.85 11.61 5.95
C VAL A 58 -2.90 12.51 7.17
N VAL A 59 -3.10 13.79 6.92
CA VAL A 59 -3.17 14.83 7.96
C VAL A 59 -4.59 15.39 8.07
N ASP A 60 -5.04 15.64 9.28
CA ASP A 60 -6.29 16.34 9.53
C ASP A 60 -6.12 17.87 9.51
N GLU A 61 -7.22 18.61 9.66
CA GLU A 61 -7.25 20.08 9.70
C GLU A 61 -6.36 20.70 10.80
N GLU A 62 -6.12 19.95 11.88
CA GLU A 62 -5.26 20.37 13.00
C GLU A 62 -3.77 20.07 12.74
N GLY A 63 -3.45 19.46 11.60
CA GLY A 63 -2.09 19.05 11.24
C GLY A 63 -1.63 17.74 11.88
N ASN A 64 -2.53 16.98 12.51
CA ASN A 64 -2.16 15.70 13.12
C ASN A 64 -1.99 14.63 12.04
N LEU A 65 -0.93 13.82 12.15
CA LEU A 65 -0.75 12.62 11.32
C LEU A 65 -1.69 11.51 11.78
N VAL A 66 -2.82 11.34 11.10
CA VAL A 66 -3.87 10.36 11.48
C VAL A 66 -3.66 8.98 10.86
N ALA A 67 -3.01 8.91 9.70
CA ALA A 67 -2.69 7.68 8.99
C ALA A 67 -1.60 7.89 7.93
N PHE A 68 -1.13 6.82 7.32
CA PHE A 68 -0.23 6.89 6.18
C PHE A 68 -0.39 5.68 5.27
N PHE A 69 0.11 5.81 4.05
CA PHE A 69 0.36 4.68 3.16
C PHE A 69 1.61 4.95 2.33
N ALA A 70 2.31 3.90 1.92
CA ALA A 70 3.48 4.01 1.06
C ALA A 70 3.28 3.22 -0.22
N LEU A 71 3.63 3.83 -1.35
CA LEU A 71 3.45 3.29 -2.69
C LEU A 71 4.80 3.09 -3.37
N THR A 72 4.91 2.01 -4.14
CA THR A 72 6.03 1.76 -5.03
C THR A 72 5.60 0.83 -6.18
N HIS A 73 6.53 0.45 -7.05
CA HIS A 73 6.29 -0.57 -8.07
C HIS A 73 7.00 -1.87 -7.71
N LYS A 74 6.38 -3.00 -8.03
CA LYS A 74 6.97 -4.33 -7.86
C LYS A 74 6.62 -5.22 -9.06
N ALA A 75 7.60 -5.96 -9.55
CA ALA A 75 7.35 -7.08 -10.44
C ALA A 75 6.82 -8.25 -9.60
N VAL A 76 5.63 -8.75 -9.96
CA VAL A 76 4.92 -9.82 -9.25
C VAL A 76 4.73 -10.98 -10.21
N GLN A 77 5.21 -12.16 -9.80
CA GLN A 77 4.94 -13.39 -10.50
C GLN A 77 3.59 -13.95 -10.05
N LEU A 78 2.73 -14.28 -11.00
CA LEU A 78 1.40 -14.83 -10.76
C LEU A 78 1.26 -16.16 -11.49
N THR A 79 0.90 -17.22 -10.76
CA THR A 79 0.59 -18.52 -11.40
C THR A 79 -0.65 -18.42 -12.27
N ASN A 80 -0.62 -19.09 -13.42
CA ASN A 80 -1.77 -19.20 -14.31
C ASN A 80 -2.82 -20.20 -13.80
N GLU A 81 -2.42 -21.07 -12.86
CA GLU A 81 -3.28 -22.07 -12.24
C GLU A 81 -4.34 -21.40 -11.36
N GLY A 82 -5.56 -21.94 -11.38
CA GLY A 82 -6.67 -21.42 -10.56
C GLY A 82 -7.25 -20.06 -11.02
N LEU A 83 -6.62 -19.36 -11.97
CA LEU A 83 -7.17 -18.12 -12.52
C LEU A 83 -8.44 -18.39 -13.35
N SER A 84 -9.50 -17.62 -13.08
CA SER A 84 -10.69 -17.62 -13.92
C SER A 84 -10.37 -17.06 -15.31
N GLY A 85 -11.11 -17.49 -16.34
CA GLY A 85 -10.91 -16.99 -17.70
C GLY A 85 -11.08 -15.48 -17.83
N SER A 86 -11.93 -14.84 -17.01
CA SER A 86 -12.08 -13.39 -16.99
C SER A 86 -10.89 -12.68 -16.36
N MET A 87 -10.31 -13.25 -15.29
CA MET A 87 -9.12 -12.72 -14.65
C MET A 87 -7.89 -12.85 -15.56
N ARG A 88 -7.74 -14.03 -16.18
CA ARG A 88 -6.70 -14.31 -17.19
C ARG A 88 -6.72 -13.28 -18.32
N LYS A 89 -7.87 -13.05 -18.94
CA LYS A 89 -8.04 -12.03 -20.00
C LYS A 89 -7.68 -10.61 -19.58
N LYS A 90 -7.83 -10.26 -18.30
CA LYS A 90 -7.42 -8.95 -17.78
C LYS A 90 -5.90 -8.89 -17.57
N ILE A 91 -5.32 -9.94 -17.00
CA ILE A 91 -3.87 -10.09 -16.79
C ILE A 91 -3.11 -10.07 -18.12
N GLU A 92 -3.61 -10.77 -19.13
CA GLU A 92 -3.01 -10.85 -20.48
C GLU A 92 -2.91 -9.49 -21.20
N ARG A 93 -3.61 -8.46 -20.73
CA ARG A 93 -3.46 -7.09 -21.24
C ARG A 93 -2.16 -6.43 -20.76
N HIS A 94 -1.60 -6.93 -19.67
CA HIS A 94 -0.47 -6.31 -18.96
C HIS A 94 0.75 -7.25 -18.85
N ALA A 95 0.59 -8.54 -19.13
CA ALA A 95 1.65 -9.54 -19.09
C ALA A 95 1.42 -10.64 -20.14
N LYS A 96 2.50 -11.29 -20.57
CA LYS A 96 2.43 -12.52 -21.36
C LYS A 96 2.60 -13.73 -20.45
N LEU A 97 1.90 -14.81 -20.80
CA LEU A 97 2.13 -16.11 -20.17
C LEU A 97 3.52 -16.61 -20.57
N ASP A 98 4.34 -16.94 -19.58
CA ASP A 98 5.50 -17.79 -19.75
C ASP A 98 5.02 -19.25 -19.71
N GLU A 99 5.02 -19.92 -20.87
CA GLU A 99 4.57 -21.31 -20.98
C GLU A 99 5.48 -22.30 -20.26
N GLN A 100 6.76 -21.98 -20.05
CA GLN A 100 7.70 -22.87 -19.38
C GLN A 100 7.43 -22.93 -17.87
N SER A 101 7.20 -21.76 -17.27
CA SER A 101 6.88 -21.65 -15.84
C SER A 101 5.39 -21.67 -15.54
N ASN A 102 4.53 -21.58 -16.56
CA ASN A 102 3.08 -21.39 -16.45
C ASN A 102 2.70 -20.18 -15.57
N THR A 103 3.45 -19.07 -15.71
CA THR A 103 3.28 -17.86 -14.90
C THR A 103 3.19 -16.57 -15.73
N TYR A 104 2.61 -15.52 -15.15
CA TYR A 104 2.65 -14.16 -15.67
C TYR A 104 3.60 -13.31 -14.83
N MET A 105 4.36 -12.44 -15.48
CA MET A 105 5.14 -11.40 -14.80
C MET A 105 4.42 -10.06 -14.92
N LEU A 106 3.87 -9.57 -13.81
CA LEU A 106 3.07 -8.35 -13.76
C LEU A 106 3.86 -7.20 -13.15
N SER A 107 3.82 -6.03 -13.78
CA SER A 107 4.17 -4.78 -13.11
C SER A 107 2.97 -4.30 -12.30
N ALA A 108 3.10 -4.27 -10.98
CA ALA A 108 2.04 -3.88 -10.06
C ALA A 108 2.43 -2.65 -9.25
N PHE A 109 1.43 -1.82 -8.97
CA PHE A 109 1.52 -0.82 -7.92
C PHE A 109 1.46 -1.52 -6.56
N LEU A 110 2.53 -1.48 -5.79
CA LEU A 110 2.60 -2.07 -4.47
C LEU A 110 2.19 -1.02 -3.43
N ILE A 111 1.17 -1.36 -2.62
CA ILE A 111 0.93 -0.72 -1.32
C ILE A 111 1.92 -1.35 -0.35
N ALA A 112 3.10 -0.72 -0.22
CA ALA A 112 4.23 -1.25 0.53
C ALA A 112 4.02 -1.19 2.05
N GLN A 113 3.33 -0.13 2.49
CA GLN A 113 2.97 0.08 3.89
C GLN A 113 1.60 0.75 3.97
N PHE A 114 0.84 0.41 4.99
CA PHE A 114 -0.51 0.92 5.20
C PHE A 114 -0.82 0.90 6.70
N GLY A 115 -1.13 2.04 7.29
CA GLY A 115 -1.30 2.11 8.73
C GLY A 115 -2.04 3.34 9.21
N LYS A 116 -2.73 3.19 10.34
CA LYS A 116 -3.38 4.27 11.07
C LYS A 116 -2.57 4.61 12.31
N ASN A 117 -2.56 5.89 12.70
CA ASN A 117 -1.96 6.31 13.94
C ASN A 117 -2.91 5.99 15.10
N ASP A 118 -2.46 5.20 16.07
CA ASP A 118 -3.26 4.78 17.22
C ASP A 118 -3.76 5.95 18.06
N ARG A 119 -3.03 7.09 18.08
CA ARG A 119 -3.44 8.33 18.76
C ARG A 119 -4.74 8.90 18.18
N TYR A 120 -5.01 8.64 16.90
CA TYR A 120 -6.12 9.23 16.15
C TYR A 120 -6.92 8.17 15.38
N LYS A 121 -6.90 6.91 15.83
CA LYS A 121 -7.48 5.78 15.11
C LYS A 121 -8.97 5.95 14.80
N GLU A 122 -9.71 6.78 15.54
CA GLU A 122 -11.14 7.02 15.30
C GLU A 122 -11.38 8.16 14.29
N LYS A 123 -10.35 8.93 13.89
CA LYS A 123 -10.49 10.07 12.95
C LYS A 123 -10.64 9.64 11.49
N VAL A 124 -10.11 8.47 11.11
CA VAL A 124 -10.18 7.93 9.73
C VAL A 124 -10.42 6.43 9.76
N THR A 125 -11.42 5.93 9.01
CA THR A 125 -11.65 4.49 8.88
C THR A 125 -10.63 3.85 7.92
N GLY A 126 -10.44 2.53 8.02
CA GLY A 126 -9.56 1.83 7.09
C GLY A 126 -10.02 1.94 5.63
N ASN A 127 -11.34 1.94 5.39
CA ASN A 127 -11.88 2.04 4.03
C ASN A 127 -11.68 3.45 3.45
N GLU A 128 -11.87 4.52 4.23
CA GLU A 128 -11.56 5.88 3.78
C GLU A 128 -10.07 6.04 3.46
N LEU A 129 -9.19 5.44 4.26
CA LEU A 129 -7.75 5.39 3.98
C LEU A 129 -7.46 4.65 2.67
N MET A 130 -8.13 3.52 2.42
CA MET A 130 -7.99 2.78 1.17
C MET A 130 -8.54 3.57 -0.03
N ASP A 131 -9.65 4.29 0.14
CA ASP A 131 -10.21 5.16 -0.90
C ASP A 131 -9.21 6.25 -1.30
N MET A 132 -8.53 6.89 -0.32
CA MET A 132 -7.44 7.84 -0.60
C MET A 132 -6.27 7.19 -1.35
N THR A 133 -5.82 6.01 -0.90
CA THR A 133 -4.76 5.25 -1.58
C THR A 133 -5.13 4.96 -3.03
N MET A 134 -6.35 4.48 -3.28
CA MET A 134 -6.82 4.15 -4.62
C MET A 134 -7.00 5.39 -5.49
N ASN A 135 -7.44 6.52 -4.94
CA ASN A 135 -7.56 7.78 -5.68
C ASN A 135 -6.20 8.26 -6.19
N ILE A 136 -5.16 8.19 -5.35
CA ILE A 136 -3.78 8.48 -5.76
C ILE A 136 -3.34 7.49 -6.86
N LEU A 137 -3.59 6.20 -6.68
CA LEU A 137 -3.21 5.19 -7.67
C LEU A 137 -3.96 5.34 -9.00
N VAL A 138 -5.21 5.80 -9.02
CA VAL A 138 -5.94 6.14 -10.25
C VAL A 138 -5.29 7.33 -10.96
N ALA A 139 -4.84 8.34 -10.23
CA ALA A 139 -4.11 9.46 -10.83
C ALA A 139 -2.79 8.99 -11.43
N VAL A 140 -2.00 8.20 -10.69
CA VAL A 140 -0.75 7.61 -11.21
C VAL A 140 -1.01 6.74 -12.45
N GLN A 141 -2.05 5.90 -12.41
CA GLN A 141 -2.45 5.05 -13.53
C GLN A 141 -2.73 5.86 -14.80
N ARG A 142 -3.32 7.07 -14.69
CA ARG A 142 -3.58 7.94 -15.85
C ARG A 142 -2.30 8.46 -16.49
N GLU A 143 -1.26 8.69 -15.69
CA GLU A 143 0.01 9.23 -16.16
C GLU A 143 0.91 8.17 -16.80
N ILE A 144 0.95 6.96 -16.24
CA ILE A 144 1.95 5.94 -16.65
C ILE A 144 1.33 4.59 -17.05
N GLY A 145 0.02 4.44 -16.99
CA GLY A 145 -0.67 3.17 -17.19
C GLY A 145 -0.50 2.20 -16.01
N GLY A 146 -0.74 0.92 -16.25
CA GLY A 146 -0.78 -0.12 -15.21
C GLY A 146 -2.21 -0.58 -14.90
N GLY A 147 -2.34 -1.81 -14.41
CA GLY A 147 -3.65 -2.46 -14.23
C GLY A 147 -3.82 -3.22 -12.91
N VAL A 148 -2.76 -3.30 -12.11
CA VAL A 148 -2.70 -4.18 -10.94
C VAL A 148 -2.23 -3.39 -9.73
N VAL A 149 -2.98 -3.49 -8.65
CA VAL A 149 -2.58 -3.07 -7.31
C VAL A 149 -2.31 -4.31 -6.49
N TYR A 150 -1.21 -4.31 -5.76
CA TYR A 150 -0.67 -5.44 -5.03
C TYR A 150 -0.40 -5.05 -3.58
N LEU A 151 -0.64 -5.98 -2.65
CA LEU A 151 -0.21 -5.86 -1.26
C LEU A 151 0.07 -7.23 -0.65
N GLU A 152 0.83 -7.20 0.44
CA GLU A 152 1.10 -8.35 1.30
C GLU A 152 0.59 -8.04 2.70
N CYS A 153 -0.05 -8.99 3.38
CA CYS A 153 -0.44 -8.84 4.77
C CYS A 153 -0.19 -10.10 5.57
N GLU A 154 -0.05 -9.97 6.89
CA GLU A 154 -0.01 -11.13 7.78
C GLU A 154 -1.30 -11.95 7.65
N GLU A 155 -1.21 -13.27 7.85
CA GLU A 155 -2.36 -14.17 7.84
C GLU A 155 -3.25 -13.97 9.08
N ARG A 156 -4.02 -12.88 9.07
CA ARG A 156 -4.97 -12.53 10.14
C ARG A 156 -6.38 -12.36 9.56
N PRO A 157 -7.41 -13.02 10.11
CA PRO A 157 -8.77 -12.95 9.59
C PRO A 157 -9.31 -11.52 9.45
N GLN A 158 -8.93 -10.61 10.35
CA GLN A 158 -9.38 -9.22 10.31
C GLN A 158 -8.76 -8.44 9.13
N LEU A 159 -7.51 -8.76 8.76
CA LEU A 159 -6.84 -8.13 7.61
C LEU A 159 -7.44 -8.65 6.30
N LEU A 160 -7.64 -9.97 6.18
CA LEU A 160 -8.27 -10.56 5.01
C LEU A 160 -9.69 -10.03 4.82
N SER A 161 -10.51 -10.02 5.89
CA SER A 161 -11.84 -9.44 5.86
C SER A 161 -11.83 -7.96 5.44
N PHE A 162 -10.84 -7.19 5.91
CA PHE A 162 -10.69 -5.80 5.51
C PHE A 162 -10.33 -5.66 4.02
N TYR A 163 -9.33 -6.35 3.53
CA TYR A 163 -8.87 -6.19 2.14
C TYR A 163 -9.86 -6.80 1.11
N GLU A 164 -10.52 -7.90 1.45
CA GLU A 164 -11.42 -8.63 0.53
C GLU A 164 -12.87 -8.13 0.53
N ASN A 165 -13.22 -7.17 1.41
CA ASN A 165 -14.57 -6.62 1.50
C ASN A 165 -15.04 -5.99 0.17
N GLU A 166 -16.34 -5.73 0.07
CA GLU A 166 -16.98 -5.22 -1.16
C GLU A 166 -16.44 -3.85 -1.64
N LYS A 167 -15.85 -3.05 -0.75
CA LYS A 167 -15.25 -1.75 -1.09
C LYS A 167 -13.81 -1.91 -1.59
N ASN A 168 -13.01 -2.69 -0.87
CA ASN A 168 -11.58 -2.84 -1.12
C ASN A 168 -11.30 -3.84 -2.23
N ARG A 169 -12.09 -4.91 -2.36
CA ARG A 169 -12.15 -5.83 -3.51
C ARG A 169 -10.81 -6.50 -3.88
N PHE A 170 -9.89 -6.60 -2.93
CA PHE A 170 -8.70 -7.41 -3.13
C PHE A 170 -9.08 -8.89 -3.12
N ARG A 171 -8.23 -9.71 -3.75
CA ARG A 171 -8.37 -11.16 -3.81
C ARG A 171 -7.02 -11.79 -3.49
N VAL A 172 -7.05 -12.81 -2.64
CA VAL A 172 -5.89 -13.67 -2.38
C VAL A 172 -5.48 -14.37 -3.68
N PHE A 173 -4.18 -14.41 -3.95
CA PHE A 173 -3.63 -15.11 -5.12
C PHE A 173 -2.38 -15.93 -4.82
N GLY A 174 -1.80 -15.79 -3.62
CA GLY A 174 -0.57 -16.48 -3.27
C GLY A 174 -0.18 -16.26 -1.83
N GLU A 175 0.94 -16.89 -1.47
CA GLU A 175 1.55 -16.82 -0.16
C GLU A 175 3.05 -16.63 -0.36
N ARG A 176 3.67 -15.85 0.52
CA ARG A 176 5.12 -15.64 0.52
C ARG A 176 5.66 -15.81 1.92
N TYR A 177 6.78 -16.49 2.06
CA TYR A 177 7.54 -16.57 3.30
C TYR A 177 8.64 -15.51 3.28
N SER A 178 8.81 -14.80 4.39
CA SER A 178 9.89 -13.83 4.55
C SER A 178 11.23 -14.54 4.67
N ASP A 179 12.22 -14.12 3.88
CA ASP A 179 13.56 -14.71 3.92
C ASP A 179 14.24 -14.52 5.29
N LYS A 180 13.87 -13.45 6.01
CA LYS A 180 14.51 -13.04 7.27
C LYS A 180 14.10 -13.94 8.45
N ASP A 181 12.81 -14.28 8.53
CA ASP A 181 12.20 -14.90 9.71
C ASP A 181 11.17 -15.99 9.38
N GLN A 182 11.04 -16.35 8.10
CA GLN A 182 10.06 -17.32 7.59
C GLN A 182 8.61 -16.97 7.95
N MET A 183 8.34 -15.68 8.23
CA MET A 183 6.97 -15.22 8.47
C MET A 183 6.14 -15.35 7.19
N LYS A 184 4.94 -15.93 7.32
CA LYS A 184 4.00 -16.10 6.22
C LYS A 184 3.22 -14.80 5.97
N TYR A 185 3.21 -14.37 4.73
CA TYR A 185 2.40 -13.27 4.22
C TYR A 185 1.44 -13.78 3.15
N ILE A 186 0.20 -13.33 3.22
CA ILE A 186 -0.80 -13.55 2.19
C ILE A 186 -0.64 -12.46 1.14
N GLN A 187 -0.60 -12.87 -0.12
CA GLN A 187 -0.47 -12.00 -1.27
C GLN A 187 -1.84 -11.70 -1.84
N LEU A 188 -2.19 -10.41 -1.96
CA LEU A 188 -3.47 -9.97 -2.48
C LEU A 188 -3.31 -9.01 -3.66
N LEU A 189 -4.20 -9.15 -4.64
CA LEU A 189 -4.25 -8.29 -5.82
C LEU A 189 -5.63 -7.67 -6.00
N ARG A 190 -5.65 -6.50 -6.61
CA ARG A 190 -6.84 -5.83 -7.13
C ARG A 190 -6.52 -5.34 -8.53
N LEU A 191 -7.43 -5.59 -9.46
CA LEU A 191 -7.39 -5.00 -10.79
C LEU A 191 -8.20 -3.70 -10.78
N PHE A 192 -7.75 -2.69 -11.54
CA PHE A 192 -8.56 -1.50 -11.79
C PHE A 192 -9.86 -1.83 -12.55
#